data_AF-A0AA38FJ36-F1
#
_entry.id   AF-A0AA38FJ36-F1
#
_cell.length_a   1.000
_cell.length_b   1.000
_cell.length_c   1.000
_cell.angle_alpha   90.00
_cell.angle_beta   90.00
_cell.angle_gamma   90.00
#
_symmetry.space_group_name_H-M   'P 1'
#
loop_
_entity.id
_entity.type
_entity.pdbx_description
1 polymer ?
#
loop_
_entity_poly.entity_id
_entity_poly.type
_entity_poly.pdbx_seq_one_letter_code
_entity_poly.pdbx_strand_id
1 'polypeptide(L)' 'IELPELDEEGRIILEPEKILQTCTKRLRTRDIKEYLIKWKNMSIEDATWEDE' A
#
# COMPACT_ATOMS: atom_id res chain seq x y z
N ILE A 1 -4.13 20.39 14.06
CA ILE A 1 -4.39 19.17 13.28
C ILE A 1 -3.60 19.37 11.99
N GLU A 2 -2.53 18.62 11.78
CA GLU A 2 -1.75 18.68 10.54
C GLU A 2 -2.50 17.86 9.48
N LEU A 3 -2.78 18.47 8.33
CA LEU A 3 -3.46 17.84 7.21
C LEU A 3 -2.43 17.06 6.39
N PRO A 4 -2.78 15.85 5.91
CA PRO A 4 -1.88 15.08 5.05
C PRO A 4 -1.69 15.78 3.70
N GLU A 5 -0.51 15.61 3.09
CA GLU A 5 -0.22 16.19 1.77
C GLU A 5 -1.15 15.57 0.72
N LEU A 6 -1.71 16.42 -0.13
CA LEU A 6 -2.59 16.03 -1.23
C LEU A 6 -1.88 16.28 -2.57
N ASP A 7 -2.06 15.36 -3.52
CA ASP A 7 -1.60 15.48 -4.90
C ASP A 7 -2.39 16.56 -5.66
N GLU A 8 -1.96 16.93 -6.87
CA GLU A 8 -2.67 17.84 -7.77
C GLU A 8 -4.13 17.42 -8.03
N GLU A 9 -4.44 16.13 -7.89
CA GLU A 9 -5.79 15.58 -8.00
C GLU A 9 -6.58 15.57 -6.66
N GLY A 10 -6.05 16.19 -5.61
CA GLY A 10 -6.69 16.25 -4.28
C GLY A 10 -6.72 14.91 -3.54
N ARG A 11 -5.90 13.93 -3.96
CA ARG A 11 -5.77 12.63 -3.29
C ARG A 11 -4.67 12.68 -2.25
N ILE A 12 -4.84 11.97 -1.15
CA ILE A 12 -3.81 11.84 -0.11
C ILE A 12 -2.56 11.19 -0.73
N ILE A 13 -1.42 11.89 -0.64
CA ILE A 13 -0.12 11.36 -1.02
C ILE A 13 0.33 10.43 0.09
N LEU A 14 0.13 9.13 -0.11
CA LEU A 14 0.69 8.09 0.73
C LEU A 14 1.98 7.60 0.07
N GLU A 15 3.12 7.98 0.63
CA GLU A 15 4.40 7.45 0.16
C GLU A 15 4.60 6.03 0.71
N PRO A 16 4.92 5.02 -0.12
CA PRO A 16 5.29 3.70 0.38
C PRO A 16 6.63 3.79 1.12
N GLU A 17 6.63 3.47 2.42
CA GLU A 17 7.83 3.40 3.26
C GLU A 17 8.59 2.10 3.02
N LYS A 18 7.90 0.96 3.10
CA LYS A 18 8.50 -0.37 2.92
C LYS A 18 7.47 -1.44 2.62
N ILE A 19 7.91 -2.54 2.03
CA ILE A 19 7.10 -3.75 1.90
C ILE A 19 7.23 -4.55 3.21
N LEU A 20 6.13 -4.76 3.93
CA LEU A 20 6.12 -5.56 5.15
C LEU A 20 6.03 -7.05 4.84
N GLN A 21 5.19 -7.40 3.87
CA GLN A 21 4.89 -8.79 3.54
C GLN A 21 4.64 -8.92 2.05
N THR A 22 5.00 -10.08 1.51
CA THR A 22 4.70 -10.45 0.13
C THR A 22 3.91 -11.73 0.15
N CYS A 23 2.74 -11.74 -0.49
CA CYS A 23 1.91 -12.91 -0.63
C CYS A 23 1.76 -13.22 -2.12
N THR A 24 1.81 -14.51 -2.48
CA THR A 24 1.49 -14.94 -3.84
C THR A 24 0.22 -15.77 -3.76
N LYS A 25 -0.88 -15.21 -4.24
CA LYS A 25 -2.17 -15.88 -4.30
C LYS A 25 -2.37 -16.47 -5.68
N ARG A 26 -2.66 -17.77 -5.74
CA ARG A 26 -3.04 -18.43 -6.98
C ARG A 26 -4.55 -18.31 -7.19
N LEU A 27 -4.98 -17.41 -8.08
CA LEU A 27 -6.37 -17.27 -8.48
C LEU A 27 -6.64 -18.01 -9.80
N ARG A 28 -7.29 -19.18 -9.69
CA ARG A 28 -7.64 -20.10 -10.79
C ARG A 28 -6.45 -20.54 -11.65
N THR A 29 -6.01 -19.67 -12.55
CA THR A 29 -4.97 -19.92 -13.57
C THR A 29 -3.86 -18.87 -13.56
N ARG A 30 -3.94 -17.86 -12.68
CA ARG A 30 -2.93 -16.81 -12.54
C ARG A 30 -2.42 -16.75 -11.11
N ASP A 31 -1.11 -16.58 -10.96
CA ASP A 31 -0.48 -16.25 -9.69
C ASP A 31 -0.45 -14.72 -9.60
N ILE A 32 -1.17 -14.17 -8.63
CA ILE A 32 -1.21 -12.74 -8.30
C ILE A 32 -0.25 -12.53 -7.15
N LYS A 33 0.72 -11.66 -7.33
CA LYS A 33 1.63 -11.29 -6.27
C LYS A 33 1.14 -9.98 -5.66
N GLU A 34 0.83 -10.04 -4.37
CA GLU A 34 0.40 -8.90 -3.58
C GLU A 34 1.51 -8.53 -2.60
N TYR A 35 1.69 -7.24 -2.40
CA TYR A 35 2.67 -6.64 -1.52
C TYR A 35 1.94 -5.82 -0.46
N LEU A 36 2.15 -6.17 0.81
CA LEU A 36 1.67 -5.36 1.93
C LEU A 36 2.58 -4.14 2.06
N ILE A 37 2.11 -3.01 1.55
CA ILE A 37 2.82 -1.74 1.56
C ILE A 37 2.57 -1.05 2.91
N LYS A 38 3.67 -0.79 3.62
CA LYS A 38 3.70 0.15 4.75
C LYS A 38 3.74 1.56 4.16
N TRP A 39 2.74 2.36 4.45
CA TRP A 39 2.77 3.78 4.12
C TRP A 39 3.58 4.57 5.14
N LYS A 40 4.33 5.56 4.67
CA LYS A 40 5.05 6.54 5.47
C LYS A 40 4.02 7.36 6.26
N ASN A 41 4.31 7.66 7.53
CA ASN A 41 3.40 8.35 8.46
C ASN A 41 2.13 7.58 8.90
N MET A 42 1.91 6.36 8.42
CA MET A 42 0.81 5.51 8.92
C MET A 42 1.33 4.48 9.94
N SER A 43 0.47 3.68 10.55
CA SER A 43 0.90 2.54 11.36
C SER A 43 1.15 1.29 10.50
N ILE A 44 1.63 0.19 11.09
CA ILE A 44 1.68 -1.11 10.39
C ILE A 44 0.27 -1.70 10.18
N GLU A 45 -0.70 -1.25 10.97
CA GLU A 45 -2.08 -1.73 10.95
C GLU A 45 -2.85 -1.13 9.76
N ASP A 46 -2.48 0.09 9.36
CA ASP A 46 -2.97 0.79 8.17
C ASP A 46 -2.23 0.39 6.89
N ALA A 47 -1.36 -0.63 6.94
CA ALA A 47 -0.69 -1.12 5.73
C ALA A 47 -1.72 -1.73 4.76
N THR A 48 -1.54 -1.47 3.47
CA THR A 48 -2.49 -1.90 2.42
C THR A 48 -1.84 -2.93 1.50
N TRP A 49 -2.62 -3.91 1.06
CA TRP A 49 -2.18 -4.89 0.07
C TRP A 49 -2.36 -4.33 -1.33
N GLU A 50 -1.25 -4.13 -2.04
CA GLU A 50 -1.24 -3.67 -3.43
C GLU A 50 -0.76 -4.82 -4.33
N ASP A 51 -1.42 -5.02 -5.47
CA ASP A 51 -0.98 -5.95 -6.52
C ASP A 51 0.02 -5.32 -7.52
N GLU A 52 0.78 -6.17 -8.22
CA GLU A 52 1.77 -5.79 -9.26
C GLU A 52 1.13 -5.35 -10.59
#